data_AF-R7MXD1-F1
#
_entry.id   AF-R7MXD1-F1
#
_cell.length_a   1.000
_cell.length_b   1.000
_cell.length_c   1.000
_cell.angle_alpha   90.00
_cell.angle_beta   90.00
_cell.angle_gamma   90.00
#
_symmetry.space_group_name_H-M   'P 1'
#
loop_
_entity.id
_entity.type
_entity.pdbx_description
1 polymer ?
#
loop_
_entity_poly.entity_id
_entity_poly.type
_entity_poly.pdbx_seq_one_letter_code
_entity_poly.pdbx_strand_id
1 'polypeptide(L)'
;MVRNKIVAFLAAAALLSVSAVSADAPYTDLGSLTDRAAVDYLYDAQCLTFITGTSFEPDRVLTRGDLAQLLYNSAANIPLAPLGAASYGDVPSGTAGDAMNSVAAQGILAGYEDGNFHPEAPVSREEFAGVLYRYLQYNHLADPDQDVKPYDDAASIAPAYAKAIDVLHSKNIMVPADNYFRPKEGMTRADAAQVFYRLMHSDGDYTSHVQVESQVINAINAEYGSVPIYFRSGTMYWDGDTLVLGIKGAPSKYLKQRLRDDVAKTSAVQIRRAALSHSDYSQLMTKAIHCVVDNEGVQNYVGALPDYVHEQIVLTVRHPVSKATLAELAKRVGTGRVRLETAPIAGQAPIVQVAGQMEETAGTDTTATTENSKKEVKQVYSTLLDDATTSAITSVQNDVMK
;
A
#
# COMPACT_ATOMS: atom_id res chain seq x y z
N MET A 1 17.37 1.28 29.54
CA MET A 1 15.94 1.44 29.23
C MET A 1 15.59 0.33 28.25
N VAL A 2 14.88 -0.69 28.70
CA VAL A 2 14.61 -1.91 27.92
C VAL A 2 13.62 -1.54 26.82
N ARG A 3 14.02 -1.70 25.57
CA ARG A 3 13.20 -1.43 24.38
C ARG A 3 12.19 -2.59 24.27
N ASN A 4 11.00 -2.42 24.84
CA ASN A 4 9.92 -3.39 24.73
C ASN A 4 9.49 -3.47 23.27
N LYS A 5 9.85 -4.57 22.62
CA LYS A 5 9.45 -4.91 21.25
C LYS A 5 7.95 -5.21 21.23
N ILE A 6 7.20 -4.68 20.26
CA ILE A 6 5.83 -5.07 19.96
C ILE A 6 5.91 -6.46 19.33
N VAL A 7 5.96 -7.50 20.16
CA VAL A 7 5.74 -8.85 19.66
C VAL A 7 4.23 -9.03 19.56
N ALA A 8 3.66 -8.70 18.40
CA ALA A 8 2.31 -9.10 18.04
C ALA A 8 2.28 -10.64 17.92
N PHE A 9 1.96 -11.33 19.02
CA PHE A 9 1.72 -12.76 18.99
C PHE A 9 0.33 -13.02 18.40
N LEU A 10 0.23 -13.17 17.08
CA LEU A 10 -1.01 -13.59 16.42
C LEU A 10 -1.58 -14.81 17.15
N ALA A 11 -2.80 -14.69 17.68
CA ALA A 11 -3.55 -15.82 18.18
C ALA A 11 -4.00 -16.64 16.96
N ALA A 12 -3.11 -17.50 16.47
CA ALA A 12 -3.47 -18.57 15.57
C ALA A 12 -4.45 -19.48 16.32
N ALA A 13 -5.74 -19.26 16.13
CA ALA A 13 -6.76 -20.25 16.43
C ALA A 13 -6.53 -21.42 15.47
N ALA A 14 -5.63 -22.32 15.85
CA ALA A 14 -5.41 -23.56 15.15
C ALA A 14 -6.72 -24.38 15.18
N LEU A 15 -7.31 -24.61 14.00
CA LEU A 15 -7.95 -25.87 13.59
C LEU A 15 -8.46 -25.76 12.14
N LEU A 16 -7.58 -26.02 11.17
CA LEU A 16 -7.70 -27.10 10.19
C LEU A 16 -6.60 -26.94 9.13
N SER A 17 -5.84 -28.02 8.97
CA SER A 17 -4.80 -28.19 7.97
C SER A 17 -5.34 -28.03 6.54
N VAL A 18 -5.06 -26.89 5.94
CA VAL A 18 -4.90 -26.76 4.49
C VAL A 18 -3.64 -25.93 4.29
N SER A 19 -2.74 -26.42 3.44
CA SER A 19 -1.51 -25.76 3.05
C SER A 19 -1.76 -24.28 2.78
N ALA A 20 -1.18 -23.40 3.60
CA ALA A 20 -1.22 -21.96 3.38
C ALA A 20 -0.33 -21.63 2.16
N VAL A 21 -0.91 -21.79 0.97
CA VAL A 21 -0.50 -21.01 -0.19
C VAL A 21 -0.90 -19.58 0.15
N SER A 22 0.07 -18.64 0.20
CA SER A 22 -0.22 -17.21 0.18
C SER A 22 -1.08 -16.93 -1.04
N ALA A 23 -2.38 -16.82 -0.85
CA ALA A 23 -3.33 -16.42 -1.87
C ALA A 23 -3.65 -14.95 -1.60
N ASP A 24 -3.52 -14.09 -2.61
CA ASP A 24 -4.06 -12.74 -2.58
C ASP A 24 -5.48 -12.75 -1.98
N ALA A 25 -5.84 -11.72 -1.20
CA ALA A 25 -7.18 -11.64 -0.65
C ALA A 25 -8.22 -11.78 -1.79
N PRO A 26 -9.28 -12.58 -1.62
CA PRO A 26 -10.19 -12.98 -2.71
C PRO A 26 -11.14 -11.87 -3.16
N TYR A 27 -10.86 -10.63 -2.75
CA TYR A 27 -11.73 -9.48 -2.96
C TYR A 27 -11.57 -8.93 -4.39
N THR A 28 -12.69 -8.86 -5.09
CA THR A 28 -12.77 -8.49 -6.52
C THR A 28 -12.80 -6.98 -6.77
N ASP A 29 -13.04 -6.21 -5.72
CA ASP A 29 -13.28 -4.76 -5.72
C ASP A 29 -12.09 -3.95 -5.19
N LEU A 30 -10.93 -4.58 -4.99
CA LEU A 30 -9.73 -3.88 -4.54
C LEU A 30 -9.03 -3.09 -5.65
N GLY A 31 -9.35 -3.33 -6.93
CA GLY A 31 -8.87 -2.54 -8.08
C GLY A 31 -7.41 -2.07 -7.97
N SER A 32 -7.22 -0.74 -8.01
CA SER A 32 -5.96 -0.02 -7.81
C SER A 32 -5.80 0.59 -6.41
N LEU A 33 -6.42 -0.02 -5.38
CA LEU A 33 -6.33 0.46 -4.00
C LEU A 33 -4.86 0.64 -3.61
N THR A 34 -4.49 1.88 -3.28
CA THR A 34 -3.10 2.28 -3.00
C THR A 34 -2.49 1.42 -1.88
N ASP A 35 -3.29 1.09 -0.87
CA ASP A 35 -2.86 0.36 0.33
C ASP A 35 -3.33 -1.10 0.36
N ARG A 36 -3.43 -1.75 -0.81
CA ARG A 36 -3.87 -3.15 -0.92
C ARG A 36 -3.09 -4.11 -0.01
N ALA A 37 -1.80 -3.87 0.23
CA ALA A 37 -0.98 -4.70 1.12
C ALA A 37 -1.51 -4.78 2.56
N ALA A 38 -2.16 -3.70 3.06
CA ALA A 38 -2.77 -3.71 4.38
C ALA A 38 -3.97 -4.68 4.44
N VAL A 39 -4.79 -4.69 3.39
CA VAL A 39 -5.94 -5.58 3.25
C VAL A 39 -5.49 -7.04 3.11
N ASP A 40 -4.51 -7.30 2.23
CA ASP A 40 -3.95 -8.64 2.04
C ASP A 40 -3.35 -9.19 3.34
N TYR A 41 -2.58 -8.37 4.06
CA TYR A 41 -2.02 -8.77 5.36
C TYR A 41 -3.10 -9.09 6.39
N LEU A 42 -4.11 -8.21 6.54
CA LEU A 42 -5.18 -8.43 7.50
C LEU A 42 -6.06 -9.63 7.12
N TYR A 43 -6.20 -9.94 5.83
CA TYR A 43 -6.85 -11.16 5.37
C TYR A 43 -6.04 -12.40 5.76
N ASP A 44 -4.74 -12.43 5.43
CA ASP A 44 -3.83 -13.53 5.73
C ASP A 44 -3.70 -13.78 7.25
N ALA A 45 -3.69 -12.70 8.03
CA ALA A 45 -3.67 -12.72 9.49
C ALA A 45 -5.05 -13.04 10.11
N GLN A 46 -6.05 -13.36 9.29
CA GLN A 46 -7.44 -13.67 9.71
C GLN A 46 -8.08 -12.57 10.57
N CYS A 47 -7.74 -11.32 10.31
CA CYS A 47 -8.30 -10.16 11.00
C CYS A 47 -9.62 -9.67 10.38
N LEU A 48 -9.86 -9.94 9.10
CA LEU A 48 -11.03 -9.47 8.33
C LEU A 48 -12.23 -10.44 8.35
N THR A 49 -12.43 -11.21 9.43
CA THR A 49 -13.48 -12.24 9.49
C THR A 49 -14.91 -11.69 9.48
N PHE A 50 -15.10 -10.38 9.68
CA PHE A 50 -16.40 -9.71 9.53
C PHE A 50 -16.79 -9.45 8.06
N ILE A 51 -15.88 -9.67 7.11
CA ILE A 51 -16.14 -9.49 5.69
C ILE A 51 -16.51 -10.83 5.08
N THR A 52 -17.73 -10.92 4.54
CA THR A 52 -18.26 -12.13 3.91
C THR A 52 -18.36 -11.96 2.40
N GLY A 53 -18.04 -13.00 1.63
CA GLY A 53 -18.15 -12.99 0.17
C GLY A 53 -16.86 -12.52 -0.51
N THR A 54 -16.99 -11.93 -1.70
CA THR A 54 -15.88 -11.60 -2.60
C THR A 54 -15.68 -10.09 -2.79
N SER A 55 -16.26 -9.26 -1.91
CA SER A 55 -16.17 -7.79 -1.96
C SER A 55 -15.71 -7.27 -0.60
N PHE A 56 -14.69 -6.41 -0.58
CA PHE A 56 -14.16 -5.76 0.61
C PHE A 56 -14.95 -4.50 0.98
N GLU A 57 -15.47 -3.78 -0.01
CA GLU A 57 -16.15 -2.48 0.08
C GLU A 57 -15.23 -1.39 0.69
N PRO A 58 -14.14 -0.99 0.00
CA PRO A 58 -13.10 -0.14 0.58
C PRO A 58 -13.60 1.21 1.12
N ASP A 59 -14.58 1.81 0.45
CA ASP A 59 -15.13 3.13 0.81
C ASP A 59 -16.28 3.06 1.83
N ARG A 60 -16.71 1.84 2.20
CA ARG A 60 -17.78 1.69 3.20
C ARG A 60 -17.28 2.14 4.56
N VAL A 61 -18.06 3.00 5.21
CA VAL A 61 -17.80 3.43 6.59
C VAL A 61 -18.00 2.24 7.54
N LEU A 62 -17.02 2.03 8.42
CA LEU A 62 -17.08 1.02 9.46
C LEU A 62 -18.22 1.30 10.44
N THR A 63 -18.89 0.23 10.83
CA THR A 63 -19.77 0.23 11.99
C THR A 63 -18.98 -0.03 13.27
N ARG A 64 -19.57 0.26 14.43
CA ARG A 64 -18.97 -0.07 15.73
C ARG A 64 -18.74 -1.57 15.91
N GLY A 65 -19.65 -2.40 15.39
CA GLY A 65 -19.51 -3.85 15.37
C GLY A 65 -18.32 -4.30 14.51
N ASP A 66 -18.14 -3.73 13.32
CA ASP A 66 -16.99 -4.02 12.45
C ASP A 66 -15.68 -3.64 13.17
N LEU A 67 -15.63 -2.47 13.82
CA LEU A 67 -14.46 -2.03 14.60
C LEU A 67 -14.17 -2.97 15.77
N ALA A 68 -15.20 -3.39 16.52
CA ALA A 68 -15.05 -4.32 17.63
C ALA A 68 -14.47 -5.66 17.17
N GLN A 69 -14.99 -6.21 16.07
CA GLN A 69 -14.51 -7.48 15.53
C GLN A 69 -13.07 -7.36 14.99
N LEU A 70 -12.76 -6.30 14.24
CA LEU A 70 -11.43 -6.04 13.72
C LEU A 70 -10.41 -5.88 14.84
N LEU A 71 -10.76 -5.14 15.90
CA LEU A 71 -9.92 -4.99 17.08
C LEU A 71 -9.73 -6.30 17.81
N TYR A 72 -10.80 -7.07 18.05
CA TYR A 72 -10.73 -8.36 18.71
C TYR A 72 -9.84 -9.36 17.96
N ASN A 73 -9.95 -9.41 16.62
CA ASN A 73 -9.14 -10.33 15.81
C ASN A 73 -7.67 -9.91 15.71
N SER A 74 -7.39 -8.60 15.65
CA SER A 74 -6.02 -8.08 15.58
C SER A 74 -5.32 -8.05 16.94
N ALA A 75 -6.08 -8.09 18.03
CA ALA A 75 -5.57 -8.09 19.38
C ALA A 75 -5.35 -9.51 19.92
N ALA A 76 -4.09 -9.89 20.02
CA ALA A 76 -3.63 -11.17 20.55
C ALA A 76 -4.09 -11.51 21.98
N ASN A 77 -4.47 -10.50 22.77
CA ASN A 77 -4.51 -10.58 24.23
C ASN A 77 -5.83 -10.11 24.85
N ILE A 78 -6.87 -9.87 24.06
CA ILE A 78 -8.19 -9.57 24.60
C ILE A 78 -8.85 -10.90 24.97
N PRO A 79 -9.05 -11.22 26.27
CA PRO A 79 -9.70 -12.45 26.64
C PRO A 79 -11.19 -12.40 26.28
N LEU A 80 -11.76 -13.57 25.98
CA LEU A 80 -13.21 -13.71 25.88
C LEU A 80 -13.87 -13.18 27.16
N ALA A 81 -14.89 -12.34 26.97
CA ALA A 81 -15.73 -11.88 28.05
C ALA A 81 -16.33 -13.10 28.80
N PRO A 82 -16.34 -13.09 30.15
CA PRO A 82 -17.06 -14.10 30.92
C PRO A 82 -18.53 -14.15 30.49
N LEU A 83 -19.13 -15.35 30.46
CA LEU A 83 -20.55 -15.52 30.20
C LEU A 83 -21.38 -14.61 31.15
N GLY A 84 -22.07 -13.62 30.60
CA GLY A 84 -22.86 -12.62 31.35
C GLY A 84 -22.17 -11.30 31.67
N ALA A 85 -20.92 -11.05 31.22
CA ALA A 85 -20.29 -9.74 31.30
C ALA A 85 -20.86 -8.79 30.21
N ALA A 86 -21.26 -7.58 30.62
CA ALA A 86 -21.81 -6.50 29.78
C ALA A 86 -22.76 -6.99 28.67
N SER A 87 -23.93 -7.51 29.03
CA SER A 87 -24.93 -7.94 28.04
C SER A 87 -25.70 -6.72 27.53
N TYR A 88 -25.24 -6.13 26.44
CA TYR A 88 -26.01 -5.13 25.70
C TYR A 88 -27.21 -5.80 25.01
N GLY A 89 -28.38 -5.16 25.06
CA GLY A 89 -29.62 -5.76 24.54
C GLY A 89 -29.68 -5.90 23.02
N ASP A 90 -28.84 -5.14 22.31
CA ASP A 90 -28.74 -5.07 20.85
C ASP A 90 -27.53 -5.83 20.28
N VAL A 91 -26.73 -6.49 21.13
CA VAL A 91 -25.58 -7.28 20.68
C VAL A 91 -26.04 -8.70 20.31
N PRO A 92 -25.75 -9.17 19.08
CA PRO A 92 -26.13 -10.51 18.64
C PRO A 92 -25.37 -11.60 19.41
N SER A 93 -25.90 -12.83 19.40
CA SER A 93 -25.17 -14.00 19.89
C SER A 93 -24.11 -14.49 18.89
N GLY A 94 -23.17 -15.31 19.36
CA GLY A 94 -22.11 -15.88 18.53
C GLY A 94 -20.85 -15.02 18.49
N THR A 95 -19.95 -15.32 17.57
CA THR A 95 -18.57 -14.76 17.55
C THR A 95 -18.53 -13.24 17.46
N ALA A 96 -19.46 -12.62 16.72
CA ALA A 96 -19.59 -11.17 16.64
C ALA A 96 -19.96 -10.55 18.00
N GLY A 97 -20.91 -11.18 18.71
CA GLY A 97 -21.28 -10.78 20.07
C GLY A 97 -20.14 -10.95 21.06
N ASP A 98 -19.43 -12.06 20.98
CA ASP A 98 -18.29 -12.35 21.85
C ASP A 98 -17.20 -11.29 21.68
N ALA A 99 -16.88 -10.89 20.45
CA ALA A 99 -15.91 -9.83 20.18
C ALA A 99 -16.34 -8.49 20.81
N MET A 100 -17.60 -8.07 20.56
CA MET A 100 -18.17 -6.83 21.10
C MET A 100 -18.16 -6.80 22.64
N ASN A 101 -18.62 -7.88 23.27
CA ASN A 101 -18.64 -7.99 24.72
C ASN A 101 -17.21 -8.02 25.30
N SER A 102 -16.26 -8.64 24.61
CA SER A 102 -14.86 -8.72 25.06
C SER A 102 -14.16 -7.36 25.04
N VAL A 103 -14.27 -6.61 23.95
CA VAL A 103 -13.67 -5.26 23.87
C VAL A 103 -14.35 -4.27 24.83
N ALA A 104 -15.66 -4.45 25.08
CA ALA A 104 -16.40 -3.66 26.05
C ALA A 104 -16.01 -3.98 27.50
N ALA A 105 -15.85 -5.27 27.84
CA ALA A 105 -15.43 -5.71 29.16
C ALA A 105 -14.04 -5.19 29.56
N GLN A 106 -13.15 -4.96 28.59
CA GLN A 106 -11.85 -4.32 28.82
C GLN A 106 -11.90 -2.78 28.81
N GLY A 107 -13.06 -2.18 28.60
CA GLY A 107 -13.24 -0.72 28.55
C GLY A 107 -12.66 -0.06 27.30
N ILE A 108 -12.29 -0.85 26.29
CA ILE A 108 -11.66 -0.35 25.05
C ILE A 108 -12.71 0.28 24.14
N LEU A 109 -13.84 -0.42 23.95
CA LEU A 109 -15.01 0.08 23.23
C LEU A 109 -16.27 -0.23 24.04
N ALA A 110 -16.68 0.72 24.88
CA ALA A 110 -17.88 0.59 25.70
C ALA A 110 -19.14 0.94 24.89
N GLY A 111 -20.27 0.35 25.27
CA GLY A 111 -21.60 0.81 24.89
C GLY A 111 -21.99 2.12 25.58
N TYR A 112 -23.19 2.58 25.30
CA TYR A 112 -23.70 3.89 25.70
C TYR A 112 -24.50 3.81 27.00
N GLU A 113 -24.80 4.96 27.58
CA GLU A 113 -25.55 5.09 28.85
C GLU A 113 -26.99 4.55 28.75
N ASP A 114 -27.51 4.38 27.54
CA ASP A 114 -28.82 3.79 27.27
C ASP A 114 -28.85 2.26 27.40
N GLY A 115 -27.71 1.63 27.69
CA GLY A 115 -27.59 0.18 27.86
C GLY A 115 -27.39 -0.59 26.56
N ASN A 116 -27.14 0.08 25.43
CA ASN A 116 -26.92 -0.54 24.13
C ASN A 116 -25.48 -0.34 23.62
N PHE A 117 -25.02 -1.22 22.75
CA PHE A 117 -23.71 -1.12 22.11
C PHE A 117 -23.74 -0.29 20.82
N HIS A 118 -24.89 -0.26 20.15
CA HIS A 118 -25.14 0.30 18.82
C HIS A 118 -24.21 -0.26 17.74
N PRO A 119 -24.23 -1.57 17.47
CA PRO A 119 -23.25 -2.21 16.57
C PRO A 119 -23.29 -1.67 15.14
N GLU A 120 -24.45 -1.24 14.66
CA GLU A 120 -24.64 -0.71 13.30
C GLU A 120 -24.32 0.78 13.17
N ALA A 121 -24.05 1.48 14.27
CA ALA A 121 -23.75 2.90 14.20
C ALA A 121 -22.38 3.14 13.52
N PRO A 122 -22.29 4.11 12.59
CA PRO A 122 -21.03 4.44 11.93
C PRO A 122 -20.04 5.04 12.93
N VAL A 123 -18.75 4.78 12.72
CA VAL A 123 -17.68 5.31 13.56
C VAL A 123 -17.01 6.51 12.88
N SER A 124 -16.95 7.65 13.57
CA SER A 124 -16.17 8.80 13.10
C SER A 124 -14.67 8.60 13.29
N ARG A 125 -13.85 9.33 12.53
CA ARG A 125 -12.38 9.27 12.61
C ARG A 125 -11.85 9.55 14.01
N GLU A 126 -12.41 10.54 14.72
CA GLU A 126 -11.99 10.86 16.09
C GLU A 126 -12.41 9.80 17.11
N GLU A 127 -13.59 9.19 16.95
CA GLU A 127 -14.04 8.07 17.80
C GLU A 127 -13.15 6.84 17.61
N PHE A 128 -12.83 6.51 16.34
CA PHE A 128 -11.91 5.43 16.01
C PHE A 128 -10.54 5.65 16.68
N ALA A 129 -10.00 6.87 16.62
CA ALA A 129 -8.76 7.23 17.31
C ALA A 129 -8.88 7.04 18.83
N GLY A 130 -9.99 7.47 19.43
CA GLY A 130 -10.27 7.26 20.85
C GLY A 130 -10.24 5.79 21.26
N VAL A 131 -10.84 4.91 20.46
CA VAL A 131 -10.86 3.46 20.69
C VAL A 131 -9.45 2.86 20.61
N LEU A 132 -8.69 3.19 19.55
CA LEU A 132 -7.32 2.69 19.41
C LEU A 132 -6.40 3.19 20.52
N TYR A 133 -6.57 4.43 20.96
CA TYR A 133 -5.82 4.94 22.10
C TYR A 133 -6.12 4.17 23.39
N ARG A 134 -7.38 3.84 23.67
CA ARG A 134 -7.75 2.98 24.81
C ARG A 134 -7.17 1.58 24.67
N TYR A 135 -7.12 1.04 23.46
CA TYR A 135 -6.44 -0.23 23.20
C TYR A 135 -4.93 -0.15 23.51
N LEU A 136 -4.25 0.93 23.12
CA LEU A 136 -2.86 1.15 23.48
C LEU A 136 -2.68 1.30 25.00
N GLN A 137 -3.59 1.99 25.68
CA GLN A 137 -3.57 2.10 27.15
C GLN A 137 -3.74 0.75 27.84
N TYR A 138 -4.68 -0.07 27.36
CA TYR A 138 -4.91 -1.44 27.84
C TYR A 138 -3.63 -2.28 27.74
N ASN A 139 -2.86 -2.10 26.67
CA ASN A 139 -1.59 -2.79 26.45
C ASN A 139 -0.38 -2.11 27.13
N HIS A 140 -0.56 -1.01 27.86
CA HIS A 140 0.52 -0.18 28.40
C HIS A 140 1.50 0.34 27.33
N LEU A 141 0.99 0.58 26.12
CA LEU A 141 1.73 1.08 24.96
C LEU A 141 1.43 2.55 24.64
N ALA A 142 0.51 3.18 25.37
CA ALA A 142 0.22 4.61 25.24
C ALA A 142 1.28 5.45 25.94
N ASP A 143 2.01 6.27 25.20
CA ASP A 143 2.94 7.23 25.77
C ASP A 143 2.19 8.52 26.15
N PRO A 144 2.30 9.02 27.40
CA PRO A 144 1.39 10.04 27.91
C PRO A 144 1.65 11.46 27.40
N ASP A 145 2.87 11.76 26.93
CA ASP A 145 3.31 13.11 26.55
C ASP A 145 3.94 13.09 25.15
N GLN A 146 3.33 13.79 24.19
CA GLN A 146 3.82 13.86 22.81
C GLN A 146 3.83 15.31 22.34
N ASP A 147 4.93 15.74 21.72
CA ASP A 147 5.03 17.05 21.06
C ASP A 147 4.68 16.86 19.58
N VAL A 148 3.41 17.07 19.25
CA VAL A 148 2.89 16.95 17.88
C VAL A 148 2.42 18.31 17.41
N LYS A 149 2.78 18.67 16.17
CA LYS A 149 2.23 19.88 15.56
C LYS A 149 0.74 19.68 15.30
N PRO A 150 -0.12 20.64 15.69
CA PRO A 150 -1.55 20.50 15.50
C PRO A 150 -1.91 20.47 14.01
N TYR A 151 -2.94 19.70 13.67
CA TYR A 151 -3.53 19.66 12.33
C TYR A 151 -4.21 20.99 11.99
N ASP A 152 -4.37 21.26 10.68
CA ASP A 152 -5.00 22.51 10.21
C ASP A 152 -6.48 22.59 10.63
N ASP A 153 -7.13 21.45 10.85
CA ASP A 153 -8.51 21.33 11.34
C ASP A 153 -8.58 20.92 12.82
N ALA A 154 -7.53 21.15 13.61
CA ALA A 154 -7.49 20.79 15.03
C ALA A 154 -8.65 21.39 15.85
N ALA A 155 -9.19 22.55 15.44
CA ALA A 155 -10.35 23.17 16.10
C ALA A 155 -11.64 22.34 15.97
N SER A 156 -11.73 21.42 15.00
CA SER A 156 -12.87 20.52 14.80
C SER A 156 -12.77 19.23 15.62
N ILE A 157 -11.62 18.96 16.24
CA ILE A 157 -11.38 17.79 17.07
C ILE A 157 -12.08 17.99 18.42
N ALA A 158 -12.91 17.03 18.83
CA ALA A 158 -13.48 17.12 20.17
C ALA A 158 -12.37 16.99 21.23
N PRO A 159 -12.37 17.82 22.30
CA PRO A 159 -11.30 17.81 23.30
C PRO A 159 -11.00 16.43 23.92
N ALA A 160 -12.01 15.56 24.00
CA ALA A 160 -11.88 14.20 24.51
C ALA A 160 -10.97 13.30 23.65
N TYR A 161 -10.79 13.61 22.36
CA TYR A 161 -10.00 12.80 21.43
C TYR A 161 -8.63 13.41 21.08
N ALA A 162 -8.37 14.68 21.43
CA ALA A 162 -7.12 15.36 21.09
C ALA A 162 -5.89 14.55 21.52
N LYS A 163 -5.85 14.10 22.78
CA LYS A 163 -4.74 13.27 23.29
C LYS A 163 -4.60 11.94 22.54
N ALA A 164 -5.72 11.28 22.22
CA ALA A 164 -5.69 10.01 21.49
C ALA A 164 -5.05 10.18 20.11
N ILE A 165 -5.43 11.27 19.44
CA ILE A 165 -4.94 11.62 18.12
C ILE A 165 -3.44 11.95 18.15
N ASP A 166 -2.97 12.73 19.12
CA ASP A 166 -1.55 13.06 19.27
C ASP A 166 -0.69 11.80 19.49
N VAL A 167 -1.16 10.87 20.33
CA VAL A 167 -0.44 9.62 20.61
C VAL A 167 -0.42 8.69 19.39
N LEU A 168 -1.52 8.60 18.64
CA LEU A 168 -1.56 7.80 17.42
C LEU A 168 -0.73 8.44 16.29
N HIS A 169 -0.65 9.77 16.24
CA HIS A 169 0.25 10.47 15.32
C HIS A 169 1.70 10.16 15.64
N SER A 170 2.12 10.31 16.91
CA SER A 170 3.53 10.15 17.28
C SER A 170 4.05 8.73 17.06
N LYS A 171 3.15 7.73 17.10
CA LYS A 171 3.43 6.32 16.78
C LYS A 171 3.29 5.97 15.30
N ASN A 172 3.00 6.96 14.45
CA ASN A 172 2.74 6.79 13.03
C ASN A 172 1.63 5.78 12.71
N ILE A 173 0.65 5.65 13.62
CA ILE A 173 -0.49 4.75 13.47
C ILE A 173 -1.57 5.45 12.64
N MET A 174 -1.89 6.69 12.98
CA MET A 174 -2.95 7.46 12.34
C MET A 174 -2.48 8.86 11.96
N VAL A 175 -1.83 8.95 10.79
CA VAL A 175 -1.28 10.19 10.23
C VAL A 175 -1.93 10.45 8.87
N PRO A 176 -2.61 11.59 8.68
CA PRO A 176 -3.18 11.99 7.39
C PRO A 176 -2.09 12.48 6.43
N ALA A 177 -2.33 12.34 5.13
CA ALA A 177 -1.40 12.72 4.06
C ALA A 177 -1.19 14.23 3.93
N ASP A 178 -2.23 15.01 4.20
CA ASP A 178 -2.36 16.41 3.78
C ASP A 178 -2.57 17.37 4.96
N ASN A 179 -2.20 16.94 6.18
CA ASN A 179 -2.30 17.73 7.42
C ASN A 179 -3.74 18.05 7.90
N TYR A 180 -4.77 17.43 7.31
CA TYR A 180 -6.16 17.50 7.81
C TYR A 180 -6.58 16.17 8.43
N PHE A 181 -6.94 16.18 9.72
CA PHE A 181 -7.32 14.96 10.44
C PHE A 181 -8.71 14.45 10.07
N ARG A 182 -9.64 15.36 9.72
CA ARG A 182 -11.05 15.11 9.37
C ARG A 182 -11.81 14.39 10.49
N PRO A 183 -11.88 14.97 11.70
CA PRO A 183 -12.34 14.26 12.89
C PRO A 183 -13.77 13.72 12.79
N LYS A 184 -14.65 14.42 12.07
CA LYS A 184 -16.09 14.06 11.98
C LYS A 184 -16.45 13.16 10.81
N GLU A 185 -15.50 12.89 9.90
CA GLU A 185 -15.75 12.00 8.77
C GLU A 185 -15.80 10.54 9.24
N GLY A 186 -16.56 9.71 8.53
CA GLY A 186 -16.64 8.28 8.82
C GLY A 186 -15.33 7.57 8.49
N MET A 187 -14.91 6.64 9.34
CA MET A 187 -13.74 5.79 9.07
C MET A 187 -14.09 4.73 8.02
N THR A 188 -13.45 4.77 6.84
CA THR A 188 -13.68 3.76 5.80
C THR A 188 -12.97 2.44 6.12
N ARG A 189 -13.41 1.34 5.50
CA ARG A 189 -12.77 0.03 5.64
C ARG A 189 -11.31 0.04 5.17
N ALA A 190 -11.01 0.70 4.06
CA ALA A 190 -9.65 0.82 3.57
C ALA A 190 -8.74 1.60 4.53
N ASP A 191 -9.20 2.75 5.03
CA ASP A 191 -8.45 3.56 5.99
C ASP A 191 -8.21 2.78 7.29
N ALA A 192 -9.24 2.11 7.80
CA ALA A 192 -9.10 1.29 9.00
C ALA A 192 -8.13 0.14 8.81
N ALA A 193 -8.17 -0.55 7.66
CA ALA A 193 -7.23 -1.61 7.34
C ALA A 193 -5.79 -1.07 7.35
N GLN A 194 -5.55 0.10 6.77
CA GLN A 194 -4.25 0.74 6.80
C GLN A 194 -3.82 1.07 8.23
N VAL A 195 -4.70 1.63 9.05
CA VAL A 195 -4.39 1.98 10.45
C VAL A 195 -4.10 0.73 11.29
N PHE A 196 -4.86 -0.35 11.13
CA PHE A 196 -4.60 -1.60 11.84
C PHE A 196 -3.32 -2.28 11.37
N TYR A 197 -3.03 -2.24 10.06
CA TYR A 197 -1.75 -2.68 9.53
C TYR A 197 -0.59 -1.92 10.19
N ARG A 198 -0.69 -0.58 10.27
CA ARG A 198 0.29 0.27 10.97
C ARG A 198 0.40 -0.06 12.45
N LEU A 199 -0.72 -0.26 13.13
CA LEU A 199 -0.76 -0.64 14.55
C LEU A 199 0.05 -1.93 14.81
N MET A 200 -0.13 -2.95 13.98
CA MET A 200 0.58 -4.22 14.11
C MET A 200 2.06 -4.17 13.69
N HIS A 201 2.46 -3.14 12.94
CA HIS A 201 3.84 -2.89 12.50
C HIS A 201 4.45 -1.63 13.14
N SER A 202 3.86 -1.14 14.25
CA SER A 202 4.20 0.14 14.87
C SER A 202 5.54 0.16 15.62
N ASP A 203 6.33 -0.91 15.53
CA ASP A 203 7.67 -1.08 16.11
C ASP A 203 8.76 -0.15 15.54
N GLY A 204 8.35 0.85 14.73
CA GLY A 204 9.24 1.78 14.02
C GLY A 204 9.76 1.25 12.68
N ASP A 205 9.48 -0.01 12.35
CA ASP A 205 9.87 -0.62 11.07
C ASP A 205 8.91 -0.22 9.93
N TYR A 206 7.66 0.15 10.20
CA TYR A 206 6.75 0.66 9.17
C TYR A 206 7.24 1.98 8.55
N THR A 207 7.38 2.00 7.23
CA THR A 207 7.62 3.22 6.44
C THR A 207 6.28 3.71 5.89
N SER A 208 5.80 4.87 6.36
CA SER A 208 4.64 5.50 5.73
C SER A 208 5.02 6.01 4.35
N HIS A 209 4.59 5.30 3.31
CA HIS A 209 4.90 5.67 1.93
C HIS A 209 4.41 7.08 1.63
N VAL A 210 3.18 7.40 2.03
CA VAL A 210 2.56 8.71 1.82
C VAL A 210 3.29 9.84 2.54
N GLN A 211 3.68 9.63 3.81
CA GLN A 211 4.40 10.65 4.57
C GLN A 211 5.79 10.90 4.00
N VAL A 212 6.53 9.81 3.71
CA VAL A 212 7.88 9.90 3.13
C VAL A 212 7.81 10.54 1.74
N GLU A 213 6.86 10.14 0.89
CA GLU A 213 6.62 10.79 -0.41
C GLU A 213 6.32 12.27 -0.26
N SER A 214 5.41 12.67 0.62
CA SER A 214 5.04 14.07 0.79
C SER A 214 6.21 14.93 1.25
N GLN A 215 7.01 14.43 2.20
CA GLN A 215 8.22 15.10 2.68
C GLN A 215 9.28 15.20 1.58
N VAL A 216 9.48 14.14 0.80
CA VAL A 216 10.40 14.11 -0.33
C VAL A 216 9.94 15.03 -1.46
N ILE A 217 8.64 15.09 -1.76
CA ILE A 217 8.04 16.01 -2.73
C ILE A 217 8.31 17.46 -2.31
N ASN A 218 8.16 17.80 -1.03
CA ASN A 218 8.49 19.13 -0.52
C ASN A 218 9.99 19.45 -0.71
N ALA A 219 10.87 18.50 -0.41
CA ALA A 219 12.31 18.65 -0.64
C ALA A 219 12.64 18.83 -2.13
N ILE A 220 11.98 18.08 -3.02
CA ILE A 220 12.12 18.19 -4.47
C ILE A 220 11.61 19.54 -4.96
N ASN A 221 10.43 19.98 -4.54
CA ASN A 221 9.85 21.28 -4.93
C ASN A 221 10.76 22.43 -4.50
N ALA A 222 11.35 22.35 -3.31
CA ALA A 222 12.26 23.37 -2.81
C ALA A 222 13.61 23.41 -3.54
N GLU A 223 14.05 22.31 -4.14
CA GLU A 223 15.31 22.23 -4.91
C GLU A 223 15.13 22.53 -6.40
N TYR A 224 14.12 21.92 -7.02
CA TYR A 224 13.90 21.92 -8.47
C TYR A 224 12.77 22.85 -8.90
N GLY A 225 12.06 23.46 -7.95
CA GLY A 225 10.89 24.31 -8.18
C GLY A 225 9.58 23.52 -8.30
N SER A 226 9.62 22.32 -8.89
CA SER A 226 8.46 21.41 -8.91
C SER A 226 8.86 19.96 -9.23
N VAL A 227 8.03 19.00 -8.83
CA VAL A 227 8.18 17.58 -9.21
C VAL A 227 8.23 17.36 -10.73
N PRO A 228 7.38 17.99 -11.57
CA PRO A 228 7.50 17.90 -13.03
C PRO A 228 8.84 18.38 -13.59
N ILE A 229 9.48 19.39 -12.98
CA ILE A 229 10.83 19.83 -13.38
C ILE A 229 11.86 18.77 -13.01
N TYR A 230 11.78 18.20 -11.81
CA TYR A 230 12.64 17.09 -11.38
C TYR A 230 12.56 15.90 -12.34
N PHE A 231 11.36 15.49 -12.74
CA PHE A 231 11.11 14.35 -13.64
C PHE A 231 11.67 14.49 -15.06
N ARG A 232 12.11 15.68 -15.48
CA ARG A 232 12.92 15.84 -16.70
C ARG A 232 14.27 15.12 -16.60
N SER A 233 14.80 15.01 -15.38
CA SER A 233 16.14 14.47 -15.10
C SER A 233 16.17 13.39 -14.02
N GLY A 234 15.02 12.98 -13.48
CA GLY A 234 14.95 11.94 -12.46
C GLY A 234 13.73 11.05 -12.55
N THR A 235 13.68 10.07 -11.67
CA THR A 235 12.58 9.13 -11.41
C THR A 235 12.32 9.05 -9.92
N MET A 236 11.12 8.61 -9.55
CA MET A 236 10.75 8.36 -8.16
C MET A 236 9.81 7.15 -8.11
N TYR A 237 10.13 6.15 -7.30
CA TYR A 237 9.35 4.92 -7.16
C TYR A 237 9.66 4.22 -5.84
N TRP A 238 8.74 3.37 -5.38
CA TRP A 238 8.97 2.50 -4.23
C TRP A 238 9.58 1.16 -4.64
N ASP A 239 10.60 0.74 -3.89
CA ASP A 239 11.14 -0.61 -3.87
C ASP A 239 10.99 -1.17 -2.45
N GLY A 240 9.91 -1.90 -2.21
CA GLY A 240 9.47 -2.25 -0.85
C GLY A 240 9.26 -0.98 -0.01
N ASP A 241 9.90 -0.92 1.16
CA ASP A 241 9.85 0.21 2.11
C ASP A 241 10.86 1.33 1.79
N THR A 242 11.46 1.35 0.60
CA THR A 242 12.45 2.35 0.19
C THR A 242 11.95 3.20 -0.99
N LEU A 243 11.84 4.51 -0.79
CA LEU A 243 11.59 5.49 -1.85
C LEU A 243 12.89 5.78 -2.57
N VAL A 244 12.98 5.35 -3.82
CA VAL A 244 14.16 5.51 -4.66
C VAL A 244 14.03 6.75 -5.53
N LEU A 245 14.95 7.70 -5.35
CA LEU A 245 15.14 8.87 -6.20
C LEU A 245 16.24 8.58 -7.22
N GLY A 246 15.83 8.23 -8.45
CA GLY A 246 16.75 8.09 -9.56
C GLY A 246 17.12 9.45 -10.14
N ILE A 247 18.40 9.77 -10.27
CA ILE A 247 18.85 11.06 -10.82
C ILE A 247 19.85 10.84 -11.96
N LYS A 248 19.58 11.47 -13.11
CA LYS A 248 20.54 11.57 -14.22
C LYS A 248 21.65 12.53 -13.83
N GLY A 249 22.79 11.97 -13.43
CA GLY A 249 23.97 12.74 -13.03
C GLY A 249 24.15 12.79 -11.52
N ALA A 250 24.84 13.83 -11.03
CA ALA A 250 25.13 13.97 -9.61
C ALA A 250 23.96 14.65 -8.89
N PRO A 251 23.45 14.08 -7.77
CA PRO A 251 22.48 14.77 -6.92
C PRO A 251 23.04 16.08 -6.38
N SER A 252 22.19 17.11 -6.34
CA SER A 252 22.53 18.38 -5.70
C SER A 252 22.89 18.18 -4.22
N LYS A 253 23.89 18.94 -3.75
CA LYS A 253 24.27 18.95 -2.32
C LYS A 253 23.10 19.43 -1.45
N TYR A 254 22.30 20.36 -1.95
CA TYR A 254 21.14 20.92 -1.26
C TYR A 254 20.01 19.90 -1.16
N LEU A 255 19.71 19.14 -2.22
CA LEU A 255 18.74 18.04 -2.15
C LEU A 255 19.10 17.03 -1.06
N LYS A 256 20.36 16.58 -1.03
CA LYS A 256 20.81 15.63 0.01
C LYS A 256 20.66 16.19 1.42
N GLN A 257 20.85 17.49 1.58
CA GLN A 257 20.69 18.16 2.87
C GLN A 257 19.22 18.24 3.26
N ARG A 258 18.35 18.72 2.36
CA ARG A 258 16.90 18.77 2.58
C ARG A 258 16.32 17.41 2.93
N LEU A 259 16.72 16.36 2.21
CA LEU A 259 16.26 15.01 2.52
C LEU A 259 16.66 14.57 3.95
N ARG A 260 17.86 14.96 4.42
CA ARG A 260 18.28 14.65 5.79
C ARG A 260 17.54 15.45 6.84
N ASP A 261 17.24 16.71 6.54
CA ASP A 261 16.71 17.67 7.50
C ASP A 261 15.17 17.60 7.57
N ASP A 262 14.50 17.31 6.45
CA ASP A 262 13.04 17.45 6.28
C ASP A 262 12.28 16.11 6.22
N VAL A 263 12.96 14.97 6.02
CA VAL A 263 12.32 13.64 5.93
C VAL A 263 12.46 12.89 7.25
N ALA A 264 11.34 12.51 7.85
CA ALA A 264 11.32 11.85 9.17
C ALA A 264 12.02 10.48 9.16
N LYS A 265 11.85 9.69 8.09
CA LYS A 265 12.47 8.37 7.92
C LYS A 265 13.46 8.37 6.77
N THR A 266 14.56 9.09 6.94
CA THR A 266 15.65 9.17 5.95
C THR A 266 16.20 7.82 5.51
N SER A 267 16.17 6.80 6.38
CA SER A 267 16.59 5.43 6.05
C SER A 267 15.72 4.76 4.99
N ALA A 268 14.49 5.26 4.80
CA ALA A 268 13.58 4.81 3.75
C ALA A 268 13.72 5.62 2.46
N VAL A 269 14.72 6.48 2.32
CA VAL A 269 14.96 7.25 1.08
C VAL A 269 16.35 6.94 0.55
N GLN A 270 16.40 6.52 -0.71
CA GLN A 270 17.66 6.23 -1.38
C GLN A 270 17.80 7.08 -2.64
N ILE A 271 18.92 7.79 -2.76
CA ILE A 271 19.31 8.39 -4.05
C ILE A 271 20.14 7.38 -4.82
N ARG A 272 19.74 7.15 -6.06
CA ARG A 272 20.43 6.30 -7.02
C ARG A 272 20.79 7.10 -8.26
N ARG A 273 21.92 6.76 -8.89
CA ARG A 273 22.20 7.21 -10.25
C ARG A 273 21.28 6.45 -11.22
N ALA A 274 20.55 7.19 -12.05
CA ALA A 274 19.70 6.62 -13.09
C ALA A 274 20.24 6.97 -14.48
N ALA A 275 20.17 6.04 -15.44
CA ALA A 275 20.45 6.37 -16.84
C ALA A 275 19.27 7.04 -17.53
N LEU A 276 18.05 6.73 -17.09
CA LEU A 276 16.79 7.20 -17.64
C LEU A 276 16.03 8.06 -16.63
N SER A 277 15.50 9.19 -17.08
CA SER A 277 14.53 9.99 -16.35
C SER A 277 13.12 9.59 -16.73
N HIS A 278 12.14 10.02 -15.95
CA HIS A 278 10.73 9.84 -16.27
C HIS A 278 10.38 10.36 -17.68
N SER A 279 10.96 11.50 -18.09
CA SER A 279 10.81 12.01 -19.46
C SER A 279 11.41 11.08 -20.53
N ASP A 280 12.52 10.39 -20.25
CA ASP A 280 13.09 9.42 -21.20
C ASP A 280 12.17 8.20 -21.33
N TYR A 281 11.64 7.69 -20.20
CA TYR A 281 10.69 6.57 -20.20
C TYR A 281 9.46 6.89 -21.03
N SER A 282 8.87 8.07 -20.84
CA SER A 282 7.71 8.51 -21.64
C SER A 282 8.00 8.43 -23.14
N GLN A 283 9.12 8.99 -23.59
CA GLN A 283 9.51 8.95 -25.01
C GLN A 283 9.79 7.54 -25.52
N LEU A 284 10.49 6.73 -24.74
CA LEU A 284 10.83 5.36 -25.09
C LEU A 284 9.58 4.46 -25.14
N MET A 285 8.64 4.64 -24.20
CA MET A 285 7.37 3.93 -24.19
C MET A 285 6.53 4.29 -25.41
N THR A 286 6.39 5.57 -25.77
CA THR A 286 5.68 5.96 -27.01
C THR A 286 6.27 5.29 -28.24
N LYS A 287 7.61 5.28 -28.37
CA LYS A 287 8.30 4.58 -29.49
C LYS A 287 8.02 3.08 -29.49
N ALA A 288 8.04 2.46 -28.31
CA ALA A 288 7.83 1.03 -28.15
C ALA A 288 6.39 0.63 -28.49
N ILE A 289 5.41 1.40 -27.99
CA ILE A 289 3.98 1.21 -28.26
C ILE A 289 3.69 1.33 -29.76
N HIS A 290 4.12 2.43 -30.40
CA HIS A 290 3.95 2.58 -31.85
C HIS A 290 4.60 1.42 -32.63
N CYS A 291 5.80 0.99 -32.23
CA CYS A 291 6.45 -0.13 -32.88
C CYS A 291 5.62 -1.43 -32.79
N VAL A 292 5.01 -1.74 -31.65
CA VAL A 292 4.16 -2.94 -31.52
C VAL A 292 2.87 -2.77 -32.30
N VAL A 293 2.20 -1.63 -32.16
CA VAL A 293 0.90 -1.38 -32.81
C VAL A 293 1.03 -1.37 -34.33
N ASP A 294 2.04 -0.70 -34.88
CA ASP A 294 2.25 -0.60 -36.33
C ASP A 294 2.54 -1.96 -36.97
N ASN A 295 3.24 -2.86 -36.25
CA ASN A 295 3.70 -4.14 -36.80
C ASN A 295 2.80 -5.33 -36.44
N GLU A 296 2.18 -5.32 -35.26
CA GLU A 296 1.42 -6.45 -34.69
C GLU A 296 -0.06 -6.13 -34.53
N GLY A 297 -0.47 -4.88 -34.78
CA GLY A 297 -1.83 -4.40 -34.65
C GLY A 297 -2.23 -3.99 -33.23
N VAL A 298 -3.08 -2.97 -33.13
CA VAL A 298 -3.56 -2.43 -31.84
C VAL A 298 -4.23 -3.48 -30.94
N GLN A 299 -4.86 -4.50 -31.54
CA GLN A 299 -5.53 -5.57 -30.81
C GLN A 299 -4.56 -6.43 -29.99
N ASN A 300 -3.29 -6.48 -30.40
CA ASN A 300 -2.28 -7.24 -29.67
C ASN A 300 -1.67 -6.44 -28.50
N TYR A 301 -1.82 -5.12 -28.47
CA TYR A 301 -1.32 -4.27 -27.39
C TYR A 301 -2.28 -4.28 -26.19
N VAL A 302 -1.73 -4.34 -24.98
CA VAL A 302 -2.49 -4.28 -23.72
C VAL A 302 -2.07 -3.08 -22.88
N GLY A 303 -0.77 -2.91 -22.66
CA GLY A 303 -0.25 -1.85 -21.81
C GLY A 303 1.26 -1.70 -21.87
N ALA A 304 1.76 -0.63 -21.27
CA ALA A 304 3.17 -0.33 -21.14
C ALA A 304 3.43 0.28 -19.78
N LEU A 305 4.45 -0.19 -19.08
CA LEU A 305 4.91 0.37 -17.82
C LEU A 305 6.43 0.53 -17.83
N PRO A 306 6.96 1.59 -17.18
CA PRO A 306 8.39 1.67 -16.93
C PRO A 306 8.79 0.56 -15.93
N ASP A 307 10.01 0.07 -16.02
CA ASP A 307 10.66 -0.69 -14.96
C ASP A 307 11.87 0.12 -14.51
N TYR A 308 11.70 0.83 -13.40
CA TYR A 308 12.73 1.70 -12.87
C TYR A 308 13.88 0.93 -12.23
N VAL A 309 13.64 -0.29 -11.76
CA VAL A 309 14.68 -1.12 -11.14
C VAL A 309 15.67 -1.57 -12.19
N HIS A 310 15.17 -2.19 -13.28
CA HIS A 310 16.01 -2.75 -14.35
C HIS A 310 16.36 -1.76 -15.47
N GLU A 311 15.82 -0.55 -15.42
CA GLU A 311 15.97 0.47 -16.46
C GLU A 311 15.44 0.05 -17.84
N GLN A 312 14.27 -0.61 -17.83
CA GLN A 312 13.60 -1.18 -19.00
C GLN A 312 12.15 -0.69 -19.14
N ILE A 313 11.51 -0.98 -20.26
CA ILE A 313 10.07 -0.87 -20.44
C ILE A 313 9.48 -2.26 -20.47
N VAL A 314 8.43 -2.48 -19.69
CA VAL A 314 7.60 -3.68 -19.77
C VAL A 314 6.41 -3.40 -20.66
N LEU A 315 6.33 -4.09 -21.80
CA LEU A 315 5.17 -4.06 -22.69
C LEU A 315 4.33 -5.31 -22.49
N THR A 316 3.05 -5.13 -22.19
CA THR A 316 2.08 -6.22 -22.12
C THR A 316 1.38 -6.36 -23.46
N VAL A 317 1.38 -7.57 -24.00
CA VAL A 317 0.73 -7.94 -25.28
C VAL A 317 -0.20 -9.13 -25.10
N ARG A 318 -1.14 -9.38 -26.03
CA ARG A 318 -2.01 -10.56 -25.95
C ARG A 318 -1.32 -11.83 -26.45
N HIS A 319 -0.48 -11.69 -27.47
CA HIS A 319 0.25 -12.77 -28.11
C HIS A 319 1.72 -12.36 -28.31
N PRO A 320 2.65 -13.32 -28.34
CA PRO A 320 4.06 -13.07 -28.66
C PRO A 320 4.21 -12.30 -29.98
N VAL A 321 5.17 -11.38 -30.02
CA VAL A 321 5.43 -10.57 -31.22
C VAL A 321 6.44 -11.25 -32.14
N SER A 322 6.46 -10.84 -33.40
CA SER A 322 7.37 -11.40 -34.40
C SER A 322 8.84 -11.03 -34.14
N LYS A 323 9.76 -11.85 -34.66
CA LYS A 323 11.22 -11.57 -34.60
C LYS A 323 11.58 -10.23 -35.28
N ALA A 324 10.84 -9.85 -36.32
CA ALA A 324 11.01 -8.57 -37.00
C ALA A 324 10.66 -7.40 -36.06
N THR A 325 9.56 -7.50 -35.33
CA THR A 325 9.15 -6.50 -34.32
C THR A 325 10.14 -6.42 -33.17
N LEU A 326 10.66 -7.56 -32.68
CA LEU A 326 11.72 -7.56 -31.65
C LEU A 326 12.99 -6.83 -32.12
N ALA A 327 13.40 -7.05 -33.37
CA ALA A 327 14.56 -6.38 -33.96
C ALA A 327 14.31 -4.86 -34.12
N GLU A 328 13.12 -4.47 -34.54
CA GLU A 328 12.76 -3.06 -34.70
C GLU A 328 12.64 -2.35 -33.34
N LEU A 329 12.10 -3.02 -32.31
CA LEU A 329 12.09 -2.51 -30.93
C LEU A 329 13.50 -2.27 -30.42
N ALA A 330 14.42 -3.21 -30.62
CA ALA A 330 15.82 -3.05 -30.23
C ALA A 330 16.48 -1.86 -30.95
N LYS A 331 16.14 -1.62 -32.21
CA LYS A 331 16.65 -0.49 -32.99
C LYS A 331 16.06 0.85 -32.56
N ARG A 332 14.75 0.92 -32.27
CA ARG A 332 14.04 2.17 -31.94
C ARG A 332 14.22 2.60 -30.49
N VAL A 333 14.26 1.65 -29.57
CA VAL A 333 14.21 1.88 -28.12
C VAL A 333 15.56 1.56 -27.46
N GLY A 334 16.31 0.62 -28.04
CA GLY A 334 17.61 0.16 -27.57
C GLY A 334 17.59 -1.33 -27.21
N THR A 335 18.67 -2.03 -27.50
CA THR A 335 18.85 -3.46 -27.18
C THR A 335 18.71 -3.68 -25.67
N GLY A 336 17.90 -4.67 -25.28
CA GLY A 336 17.68 -5.03 -23.88
C GLY A 336 16.90 -3.99 -23.07
N ARG A 337 16.28 -2.99 -23.71
CA ARG A 337 15.47 -1.96 -23.03
C ARG A 337 13.97 -2.23 -23.05
N VAL A 338 13.53 -3.26 -23.75
CA VAL A 338 12.11 -3.65 -23.82
C VAL A 338 11.99 -5.13 -23.46
N ARG A 339 11.23 -5.40 -22.40
CA ARG A 339 10.75 -6.72 -21.99
C ARG A 339 9.29 -6.79 -22.39
N LEU A 340 8.93 -7.74 -23.26
CA LEU A 340 7.54 -8.00 -23.60
C LEU A 340 7.03 -9.19 -22.80
N GLU A 341 5.79 -9.09 -22.36
CA GLU A 341 5.11 -10.12 -21.61
C GLU A 341 3.71 -10.34 -22.18
N THR A 342 3.32 -11.59 -22.36
CA THR A 342 1.92 -11.88 -22.67
C THR A 342 1.05 -11.63 -21.45
N ALA A 343 -0.15 -11.08 -21.65
CA ALA A 343 -1.15 -10.92 -20.60
C ALA A 343 -1.40 -12.27 -19.91
N PRO A 344 -1.50 -12.29 -18.57
CA PRO A 344 -1.65 -13.53 -17.83
C PRO A 344 -2.95 -14.24 -18.21
N ILE A 345 -2.84 -15.54 -18.48
CA ILE A 345 -3.97 -16.44 -18.72
C ILE A 345 -4.00 -17.43 -17.54
N ALA A 346 -5.19 -17.68 -16.97
CA ALA A 346 -5.35 -18.56 -15.82
C ALA A 346 -4.72 -19.95 -16.08
N GLY A 347 -3.78 -20.35 -15.23
CA GLY A 347 -3.08 -21.63 -15.34
C GLY A 347 -1.90 -21.67 -16.33
N GLN A 348 -1.52 -20.55 -16.93
CA GLN A 348 -0.38 -20.46 -17.84
C GLN A 348 0.59 -19.35 -17.41
N ALA A 349 1.89 -19.65 -17.46
CA ALA A 349 2.93 -18.65 -17.25
C ALA A 349 2.98 -17.67 -18.44
N PRO A 350 3.22 -16.37 -18.21
CA PRO A 350 3.40 -15.41 -19.29
C PRO A 350 4.65 -15.76 -20.11
N ILE A 351 4.54 -15.63 -21.42
CA ILE A 351 5.67 -15.74 -22.34
C ILE A 351 6.42 -14.41 -22.31
N VAL A 352 7.72 -14.47 -22.04
CA VAL A 352 8.61 -13.31 -21.96
C VAL A 352 9.50 -13.26 -23.19
N GLN A 353 9.55 -12.12 -23.88
CA GLN A 353 10.45 -11.87 -25.00
C GLN A 353 11.27 -10.60 -24.74
N VAL A 354 12.57 -10.63 -25.04
CA VAL A 354 13.46 -9.47 -24.83
C VAL A 354 13.90 -8.91 -26.18
N ALA A 355 13.71 -7.61 -26.39
CA ALA A 355 14.10 -6.95 -27.62
C ALA A 355 15.63 -7.00 -27.81
N GLY A 356 16.07 -7.71 -28.85
CA GLY A 356 17.47 -7.80 -29.25
C GLY A 356 18.28 -8.94 -28.63
N GLN A 357 17.64 -9.89 -27.94
CA GLN A 357 18.24 -11.19 -27.60
C GLN A 357 17.72 -12.28 -28.56
N MET A 358 18.59 -13.17 -29.04
CA MET A 358 18.18 -14.40 -29.73
C MET A 358 17.71 -15.41 -28.68
N GLU A 359 16.54 -16.02 -28.88
CA GLU A 359 16.03 -17.09 -28.01
C GLU A 359 17.04 -18.25 -27.90
N GLU A 360 17.49 -18.56 -26.69
CA GLU A 360 17.85 -19.93 -26.34
C GLU A 360 16.54 -20.74 -26.32
N THR A 361 16.39 -21.64 -27.27
CA THR A 361 15.33 -22.65 -27.24
C THR A 361 15.44 -23.42 -25.94
N ALA A 362 14.37 -23.44 -25.14
CA ALA A 362 14.21 -24.32 -24.00
C ALA A 362 14.31 -25.79 -24.47
N GLY A 363 15.52 -26.32 -24.48
CA GLY A 363 15.82 -27.73 -24.62
C GLY A 363 15.64 -28.40 -23.26
N THR A 364 14.89 -29.50 -23.26
CA THR A 364 14.78 -30.42 -22.14
C THR A 364 16.15 -30.85 -21.64
N ASP A 365 16.55 -30.37 -20.46
CA ASP A 365 17.30 -31.24 -19.55
C ASP A 365 17.11 -30.87 -18.07
N THR A 366 16.75 -31.90 -17.33
CA THR A 366 16.54 -31.93 -15.90
C THR A 366 17.91 -32.00 -15.22
N THR A 367 18.31 -31.01 -14.44
CA THR A 367 18.93 -31.16 -13.08
C THR A 367 19.52 -29.85 -12.56
N ALA A 368 18.99 -29.43 -11.40
CA ALA A 368 19.63 -28.72 -10.29
C ALA A 368 20.57 -27.53 -10.58
N THR A 369 20.10 -26.33 -10.24
CA THR A 369 20.67 -25.61 -9.07
C THR A 369 19.64 -24.63 -8.52
N THR A 370 19.23 -24.91 -7.29
CA THR A 370 18.42 -24.06 -6.42
C THR A 370 19.28 -22.91 -5.95
N GLU A 371 18.96 -21.66 -6.30
CA GLU A 371 19.15 -20.49 -5.43
C GLU A 371 18.58 -19.21 -6.09
N ASN A 372 17.86 -18.43 -5.26
CA ASN A 372 17.31 -17.09 -5.52
C ASN A 372 16.06 -16.96 -6.41
N SER A 373 14.97 -17.61 -5.99
CA SER A 373 13.63 -17.01 -6.16
C SER A 373 13.44 -15.89 -5.13
N LYS A 374 14.02 -14.70 -5.39
CA LYS A 374 13.52 -13.49 -4.74
C LYS A 374 12.09 -13.29 -5.23
N LYS A 375 11.12 -13.28 -4.31
CA LYS A 375 9.74 -12.84 -4.58
C LYS A 375 9.80 -11.55 -5.39
N GLU A 376 9.26 -11.55 -6.60
CA GLU A 376 9.10 -10.36 -7.44
C GLU A 376 8.11 -9.44 -6.70
N VAL A 377 8.63 -8.47 -5.94
CA VAL A 377 7.82 -7.50 -5.22
C VAL A 377 7.11 -6.64 -6.27
N LYS A 378 5.78 -6.62 -6.23
CA LYS A 378 4.96 -5.79 -7.13
C LYS A 378 5.37 -4.32 -6.93
N GLN A 379 5.99 -3.72 -7.93
CA GLN A 379 6.42 -2.32 -7.90
C GLN A 379 5.21 -1.42 -7.69
N VAL A 380 5.26 -0.53 -6.69
CA VAL A 380 4.20 0.43 -6.39
C VAL A 380 4.66 1.82 -6.84
N TYR A 381 3.98 2.37 -7.83
CA TYR A 381 4.18 3.75 -8.27
C TYR A 381 3.47 4.69 -7.30
N SER A 382 4.08 5.85 -7.02
CA SER A 382 3.46 6.88 -6.18
C SER A 382 2.11 7.28 -6.77
N THR A 383 1.01 6.93 -6.09
CA THR A 383 -0.35 7.23 -6.56
C THR A 383 -0.66 8.71 -6.51
N LEU A 384 0.12 9.50 -5.75
CA LEU A 384 0.08 10.97 -5.71
C LEU A 384 0.62 11.63 -6.99
N LEU A 385 1.33 10.89 -7.85
CA LEU A 385 2.07 11.44 -9.00
C LEU A 385 1.79 10.70 -10.32
N ASP A 386 0.93 9.68 -10.27
CA ASP A 386 0.69 8.81 -11.43
C ASP A 386 -0.27 9.43 -12.46
N ASP A 387 -0.81 10.63 -12.21
CA ASP A 387 -1.64 11.36 -13.15
C ASP A 387 -0.92 11.63 -14.48
N ALA A 388 0.38 11.88 -14.46
CA ALA A 388 1.15 12.15 -15.68
C ALA A 388 1.48 10.88 -16.47
N THR A 389 1.81 9.76 -15.80
CA THR A 389 2.03 8.45 -16.45
C THR A 389 0.71 7.93 -17.00
N THR A 390 -0.35 7.99 -16.19
CA THR A 390 -1.71 7.65 -16.58
C THR A 390 -2.16 8.54 -17.75
N SER A 391 -1.94 9.85 -17.69
CA SER A 391 -2.26 10.75 -18.81
C SER A 391 -1.45 10.46 -20.06
N ALA A 392 -0.17 10.06 -19.94
CA ALA A 392 0.64 9.67 -21.10
C ALA A 392 0.17 8.34 -21.70
N ILE A 393 -0.14 7.34 -20.87
CA ILE A 393 -0.71 6.06 -21.30
C ILE A 393 -2.08 6.29 -21.96
N THR A 394 -2.95 7.07 -21.33
CA THR A 394 -4.29 7.43 -21.84
C THR A 394 -4.20 8.29 -23.10
N SER A 395 -3.25 9.24 -23.19
CA SER A 395 -3.04 10.04 -24.39
C SER A 395 -2.56 9.19 -25.57
N VAL A 396 -1.63 8.27 -25.33
CA VAL A 396 -1.15 7.35 -26.38
C VAL A 396 -2.25 6.36 -26.77
N GLN A 397 -3.00 5.82 -25.80
CA GLN A 397 -4.19 5.01 -26.08
C GLN A 397 -5.20 5.78 -26.94
N ASN A 398 -5.46 7.05 -26.62
CA ASN A 398 -6.41 7.89 -27.38
C ASN A 398 -5.91 8.30 -28.77
N ASP A 399 -4.60 8.45 -28.97
CA ASP A 399 -4.04 8.79 -30.28
C ASP A 399 -3.86 7.57 -31.19
N VAL A 400 -3.57 6.41 -30.61
CA VAL A 400 -3.39 5.15 -31.35
C VAL A 400 -4.73 4.47 -31.66
N MET A 401 -5.78 4.74 -30.89
CA MET A 401 -7.14 4.21 -31.13
C MET A 401 -7.98 5.07 -32.10
N LYS A 402 -7.44 6.19 -32.60
CA LYS A 402 -8.00 6.95 -33.72
C LYS A 402 -7.50 6.39 -35.04
#